data_AF-A0A561PR93-F1
#
_entry.id   AF-A0A561PR93-F1
#
_cell.length_a   1.000
_cell.length_b   1.000
_cell.length_c   1.000
_cell.angle_alpha   90.00
_cell.angle_beta   90.00
_cell.angle_gamma   90.00
#
_symmetry.space_group_name_H-M   'P 1'
#
loop_
_entity.id
_entity.type
_entity.pdbx_description
1 polymer ?
#
loop_
_entity_poly.entity_id
_entity_poly.type
_entity_poly.pdbx_seq_one_letter_code
_entity_poly.pdbx_strand_id
1 'polypeptide(L)'
;MAKISFTQLFIYIAIINFVNTGCRKEPGIHFPGPHCDILSITGNFNGPIDTVSFSYNIAGNPITVTRAFPSTGFPNYQFRYDKNNRLTDYITLYPNSNEFETWHRYYYRGNRIVFDSIFQFGLLGEVPRPSPFAPNQFIRGYAAFEYDEMGRITKTIDSIGWIYGRLTRYYTYNQEGNLVKVVYQSATFPEEDSLIISGYDNKVNMHLTHPVWQFLDRMYSLNNPIKGESYNKHGLPLAFGISAPVKNGRVLDPGASLADFIELGTYSFINIRYSCN
;
A
#
# COMPACT_ATOMS: atom_id res chain seq x y z
N MET A 1 -53.54 -26.29 7.09
CA MET A 1 -52.85 -25.01 7.35
C MET A 1 -52.07 -25.14 8.65
N ALA A 2 -50.74 -25.11 8.58
CA ALA A 2 -49.90 -25.18 9.79
C ALA A 2 -49.93 -23.82 10.51
N LYS A 3 -50.31 -23.80 11.79
CA LYS A 3 -50.23 -22.61 12.64
C LYS A 3 -48.82 -22.48 13.17
N ILE A 4 -48.06 -21.52 12.65
CA ILE A 4 -46.75 -21.15 13.21
C ILE A 4 -47.02 -20.40 14.51
N SER A 5 -46.41 -20.86 15.61
CA SER A 5 -46.53 -20.22 16.92
C SER A 5 -45.76 -18.89 16.93
N PHE A 6 -46.27 -17.90 17.65
CA PHE A 6 -45.61 -16.60 17.85
C PHE A 6 -44.17 -16.76 18.38
N THR A 7 -43.92 -17.81 19.19
CA THR A 7 -42.59 -18.13 19.71
C THR A 7 -41.61 -18.58 18.62
N GLN A 8 -42.08 -19.29 17.59
CA GLN A 8 -41.24 -19.71 16.46
C GLN A 8 -40.79 -18.51 15.62
N LEU A 9 -41.65 -17.50 15.47
CA LEU A 9 -41.32 -16.27 14.74
C LEU A 9 -40.16 -15.50 15.40
N PHE A 10 -40.14 -15.40 16.73
CA PHE A 10 -39.05 -14.74 17.46
C PHE A 10 -37.72 -15.48 17.33
N ILE A 11 -37.74 -16.82 17.34
CA ILE A 11 -36.53 -17.63 17.13
C ILE A 11 -35.98 -17.42 15.71
N TYR A 12 -36.83 -17.37 14.70
CA TYR A 12 -36.40 -17.07 13.33
C TYR A 12 -35.80 -15.66 13.20
N ILE A 13 -36.42 -14.63 13.81
CA ILE A 13 -35.89 -13.26 13.79
C ILE A 13 -34.55 -13.18 14.52
N ALA A 14 -34.40 -13.85 15.67
CA ALA A 14 -33.14 -13.87 16.41
C ALA A 14 -32.03 -14.58 15.61
N ILE A 15 -32.32 -15.72 15.00
CA ILE A 15 -31.36 -16.44 14.15
C ILE A 15 -30.95 -15.58 12.95
N ILE A 16 -31.89 -14.96 12.23
CA ILE A 16 -31.60 -14.10 11.07
C ILE A 16 -30.72 -12.90 11.47
N ASN A 17 -30.90 -12.33 12.67
CA ASN A 17 -30.03 -11.26 13.15
C ASN A 17 -28.61 -11.77 13.50
N PHE A 18 -28.48 -12.97 14.09
CA PHE A 18 -27.17 -13.57 14.37
C PHE A 18 -26.40 -13.98 13.11
N VAL A 19 -27.08 -14.45 12.05
CA VAL A 19 -26.39 -14.78 10.77
C VAL A 19 -25.93 -13.52 10.03
N ASN A 20 -26.62 -12.38 10.21
CA ASN A 20 -26.25 -11.11 9.58
C ASN A 20 -25.25 -10.27 10.38
N THR A 21 -25.01 -10.59 11.66
CA THR A 21 -23.86 -10.07 12.42
C THR A 21 -22.57 -10.81 12.11
N GLY A 22 -22.59 -11.77 11.17
CA GLY A 22 -21.38 -12.38 10.63
C GLY A 22 -20.43 -11.27 10.20
N CYS A 23 -19.34 -11.15 10.96
CA CYS A 23 -18.28 -10.18 10.76
C CYS A 23 -17.97 -10.15 9.27
N ARG A 24 -18.40 -9.11 8.56
CA ARG A 24 -18.12 -8.97 7.13
C ARG A 24 -16.62 -8.80 7.04
N LYS A 25 -15.91 -9.92 6.84
CA LYS A 25 -14.48 -9.96 6.53
C LYS A 25 -14.26 -8.91 5.46
N GLU A 26 -13.21 -8.11 5.64
CA GLU A 26 -12.94 -6.99 4.76
C GLU A 26 -13.01 -7.43 3.30
N PRO A 27 -13.71 -6.68 2.43
CA PRO A 27 -13.69 -6.90 1.00
C PRO A 27 -12.32 -6.44 0.47
N GLY A 28 -11.30 -7.26 0.75
CA GLY A 28 -9.98 -7.25 0.14
C GLY A 28 -9.66 -8.68 -0.29
N ILE A 29 -8.70 -8.83 -1.19
CA ILE A 29 -8.24 -10.15 -1.67
C ILE A 29 -8.02 -11.04 -0.45
N HIS A 30 -8.76 -12.16 -0.39
CA HIS A 30 -8.52 -13.20 0.61
C HIS A 30 -7.05 -13.58 0.55
N PHE A 31 -6.27 -13.24 1.59
CA PHE A 31 -4.88 -13.67 1.75
C PHE A 31 -4.86 -15.20 1.78
N PRO A 32 -4.49 -15.90 0.70
CA PRO A 32 -4.53 -17.36 0.68
C PRO A 32 -3.28 -17.95 1.34
N GLY A 33 -2.37 -17.10 1.85
CA GLY A 33 -1.07 -17.48 2.37
C GLY A 33 -0.94 -17.35 3.88
N PRO A 34 0.11 -17.96 4.46
CA PRO A 34 0.47 -17.76 5.85
C PRO A 34 0.78 -16.28 6.10
N HIS A 35 0.37 -15.78 7.26
CA HIS A 35 0.62 -14.42 7.67
C HIS A 35 2.12 -14.28 7.98
N CYS A 36 2.83 -13.52 7.15
CA CYS A 36 4.25 -13.27 7.28
C CYS A 36 4.47 -11.77 7.40
N ASP A 37 5.13 -11.35 8.47
CA ASP A 37 5.57 -9.97 8.65
C ASP A 37 6.91 -9.78 7.95
N ILE A 38 7.09 -8.67 7.23
CA ILE A 38 8.39 -8.25 6.73
C ILE A 38 9.15 -7.72 7.94
N LEU A 39 10.32 -8.26 8.28
CA LEU A 39 11.11 -7.77 9.41
C LEU A 39 12.07 -6.67 8.98
N SER A 40 12.74 -6.88 7.86
CA SER A 40 13.73 -5.95 7.35
C SER A 40 13.98 -6.14 5.86
N ILE A 41 14.33 -5.05 5.18
CA ILE A 41 14.87 -5.04 3.83
C ILE A 41 16.24 -4.35 3.87
N THR A 42 17.28 -5.02 3.41
CA THR A 42 18.64 -4.47 3.34
C THR A 42 19.11 -4.48 1.90
N GLY A 43 19.60 -3.35 1.40
CA GLY A 43 20.10 -3.29 0.04
C GLY A 43 20.54 -1.89 -0.39
N ASN A 44 20.81 -1.76 -1.68
CA ASN A 44 21.18 -0.48 -2.29
C ASN A 44 19.93 0.15 -2.91
N PHE A 45 19.48 1.29 -2.36
CA PHE A 45 18.30 2.04 -2.81
C PHE A 45 18.72 3.34 -3.50
N ASN A 46 19.50 3.25 -4.59
CA ASN A 46 20.11 4.41 -5.27
C ASN A 46 21.06 5.22 -4.37
N GLY A 47 21.81 4.56 -3.50
CA GLY A 47 22.68 5.21 -2.54
C GLY A 47 23.59 4.22 -1.79
N PRO A 48 24.10 4.59 -0.60
CA PRO A 48 24.74 3.65 0.30
C PRO A 48 23.80 2.48 0.63
N ILE A 49 24.38 1.35 1.02
CA ILE A 49 23.60 0.23 1.55
C ILE A 49 22.86 0.72 2.80
N ASP A 50 21.55 0.50 2.81
CA ASP A 50 20.69 0.88 3.91
C ASP A 50 19.92 -0.35 4.41
N THR A 51 19.42 -0.28 5.64
CA THR A 51 18.54 -1.28 6.23
C THR A 51 17.27 -0.61 6.69
N VAL A 52 16.17 -1.07 6.13
CA VAL A 52 14.81 -0.65 6.46
C VAL A 52 14.23 -1.72 7.38
N SER A 53 13.87 -1.34 8.60
CA SER A 53 13.30 -2.24 9.61
C SER A 53 11.82 -1.93 9.84
N PHE A 54 11.03 -2.97 10.04
CA PHE A 54 9.57 -2.87 10.14
C PHE A 54 9.13 -3.32 11.54
N SER A 55 8.08 -2.71 12.06
CA SER A 55 7.44 -3.16 13.29
C SER A 55 5.93 -3.19 13.14
N TYR A 56 5.29 -4.08 13.91
CA TYR A 56 3.86 -4.38 13.83
C TYR A 56 3.23 -4.33 15.21
N ASN A 57 1.94 -4.01 15.26
CA ASN A 57 1.16 -4.17 16.49
C ASN A 57 0.66 -5.61 16.67
N ILE A 58 -0.04 -5.87 17.78
CA ILE A 58 -0.58 -7.19 18.11
C ILE A 58 -1.63 -7.71 17.09
N ALA A 59 -2.22 -6.82 16.29
CA ALA A 59 -3.16 -7.19 15.23
C ALA A 59 -2.45 -7.50 13.88
N GLY A 60 -1.11 -7.48 13.84
CA GLY A 60 -0.34 -7.70 12.62
C GLY A 60 -0.29 -6.49 11.68
N ASN A 61 -0.74 -5.32 12.13
CA ASN A 61 -0.69 -4.11 11.32
C ASN A 61 0.68 -3.41 11.47
N PRO A 62 1.32 -2.95 10.39
CA PRO A 62 2.58 -2.24 10.48
C PRO A 62 2.38 -0.91 11.21
N ILE A 63 3.24 -0.56 12.16
CA ILE A 63 3.14 0.69 12.93
C ILE A 63 4.29 1.65 12.64
N THR A 64 5.49 1.12 12.35
CA THR A 64 6.63 1.93 11.93
C THR A 64 7.48 1.23 10.88
N VAL A 65 8.12 2.02 10.04
CA VAL A 65 9.25 1.58 9.20
C VAL A 65 10.40 2.55 9.41
N THR A 66 11.55 2.06 9.83
CA THR A 66 12.71 2.89 10.21
C THR A 66 13.92 2.54 9.36
N ARG A 67 14.59 3.56 8.82
CA ARG A 67 15.85 3.41 8.09
C ARG A 67 17.04 3.49 9.04
N ALA A 68 18.16 2.87 8.66
CA ALA A 68 19.43 3.08 9.33
C ALA A 68 20.03 4.45 8.96
N PHE A 69 19.82 4.91 7.72
CA PHE A 69 20.32 6.19 7.22
C PHE A 69 19.19 7.07 6.65
N PRO A 70 18.28 7.58 7.50
CA PRO A 70 17.22 8.47 7.05
C PRO A 70 17.79 9.82 6.58
N SER A 71 17.26 10.33 5.47
CA SER A 71 17.67 11.60 4.86
C SER A 71 16.50 12.25 4.15
N THR A 72 16.69 13.44 3.58
CA THR A 72 15.65 14.09 2.76
C THR A 72 15.24 13.22 1.58
N GLY A 73 13.93 13.06 1.37
CA GLY A 73 13.36 12.11 0.40
C GLY A 73 13.44 10.64 0.85
N PHE A 74 14.15 10.34 1.94
CA PHE A 74 14.25 9.01 2.52
C PHE A 74 13.99 9.02 4.05
N PRO A 75 12.83 9.49 4.52
CA PRO A 75 12.50 9.57 5.95
C PRO A 75 12.16 8.18 6.56
N ASN A 76 11.74 8.15 7.83
CA ASN A 76 11.06 7.01 8.46
C ASN A 76 9.55 7.10 8.23
N TYR A 77 8.81 6.06 8.61
CA TYR A 77 7.35 5.96 8.46
C TYR A 77 6.67 5.66 9.77
N GLN A 78 5.48 6.24 9.90
CA GLN A 78 4.52 5.92 10.93
C GLN A 78 3.17 5.65 10.29
N PHE A 79 2.49 4.63 10.79
CA PHE A 79 1.14 4.25 10.39
C PHE A 79 0.21 4.38 11.57
N ARG A 80 -0.99 4.93 11.35
CA ARG A 80 -2.03 5.05 12.37
C ARG A 80 -3.28 4.33 11.94
N TYR A 81 -4.03 3.85 12.92
CA TYR A 81 -5.21 3.04 12.70
C TYR A 81 -6.36 3.54 13.56
N ASP A 82 -7.58 3.36 13.07
CA ASP A 82 -8.77 3.58 13.87
C ASP A 82 -9.09 2.37 14.77
N LYS A 83 -10.16 2.50 15.56
CA LYS A 83 -10.65 1.44 16.47
C LYS A 83 -11.07 0.14 15.77
N ASN A 84 -11.23 0.15 14.45
CA ASN A 84 -11.56 -1.02 13.64
C ASN A 84 -10.32 -1.59 12.95
N ASN A 85 -9.10 -1.16 13.34
CA ASN A 85 -7.82 -1.54 12.74
C ASN A 85 -7.69 -1.14 11.26
N ARG A 86 -8.38 -0.08 10.82
CA ARG A 86 -8.24 0.44 9.45
C ARG A 86 -7.20 1.56 9.40
N LEU A 87 -6.33 1.55 8.39
CA LEU A 87 -5.27 2.56 8.21
C LEU A 87 -5.87 3.95 8.03
N THR A 88 -5.60 4.89 8.94
CA THR A 88 -6.10 6.28 8.86
C THR A 88 -5.05 7.24 8.36
N ASP A 89 -3.79 7.01 8.72
CA ASP A 89 -2.70 7.92 8.39
C ASP A 89 -1.43 7.14 8.01
N TYR A 90 -0.74 7.65 7.00
CA TYR A 90 0.60 7.25 6.58
C TYR A 90 1.48 8.50 6.57
N ILE A 91 2.48 8.53 7.44
CA ILE A 91 3.23 9.74 7.78
C ILE A 91 4.72 9.47 7.61
N THR A 92 5.41 10.38 6.95
CA THR A 92 6.86 10.30 6.75
C THR A 92 7.59 11.28 7.67
N LEU A 93 8.50 10.77 8.51
CA LEU A 93 9.08 11.49 9.65
C LEU A 93 10.60 11.45 9.65
N TYR A 94 11.24 12.56 9.99
CA TYR A 94 12.67 12.57 10.29
C TYR A 94 12.92 12.13 11.74
N PRO A 95 14.01 11.40 12.02
CA PRO A 95 14.34 11.03 13.40
C PRO A 95 14.48 12.25 14.30
N ASN A 96 14.04 12.13 15.55
CA ASN A 96 14.13 13.17 16.57
C ASN A 96 13.45 14.50 16.18
N SER A 97 12.54 14.48 15.20
CA SER A 97 11.79 15.65 14.77
C SER A 97 10.29 15.43 14.99
N ASN A 98 9.59 16.53 15.28
CA ASN A 98 8.13 16.59 15.21
C ASN A 98 7.65 17.08 13.84
N GLU A 99 8.55 17.22 12.86
CA GLU A 99 8.20 17.58 11.49
C GLU A 99 8.03 16.33 10.63
N PHE A 100 7.01 16.36 9.79
CA PHE A 100 6.79 15.36 8.76
C PHE A 100 7.13 15.93 7.39
N GLU A 101 7.65 15.10 6.50
CA GLU A 101 7.88 15.48 5.11
C GLU A 101 6.58 15.35 4.32
N THR A 102 5.86 14.23 4.43
CA THR A 102 4.53 14.02 3.84
C THR A 102 3.60 13.34 4.85
N TRP A 103 2.32 13.72 4.85
CA TRP A 103 1.27 13.07 5.63
C TRP A 103 0.08 12.78 4.72
N HIS A 104 -0.27 11.51 4.58
CA HIS A 104 -1.47 11.03 3.90
C HIS A 104 -2.56 10.72 4.93
N ARG A 105 -3.77 11.20 4.69
CA ARG A 105 -4.93 10.94 5.55
C ARG A 105 -6.05 10.33 4.73
N TYR A 106 -6.41 9.10 5.09
CA TYR A 106 -7.33 8.27 4.33
C TYR A 106 -8.76 8.37 4.83
N TYR A 107 -9.70 8.43 3.90
CA TYR A 107 -11.13 8.46 4.17
C TYR A 107 -11.82 7.27 3.53
N TYR A 108 -12.82 6.75 4.22
CA TYR A 108 -13.43 5.47 3.92
C TYR A 108 -14.88 5.61 3.46
N ARG A 109 -15.28 4.72 2.54
CA ARG A 109 -16.67 4.36 2.28
C ARG A 109 -16.83 2.88 2.60
N GLY A 110 -17.50 2.57 3.71
CA GLY A 110 -17.48 1.20 4.26
C GLY A 110 -16.06 0.84 4.72
N ASN A 111 -15.50 -0.26 4.21
CA ASN A 111 -14.14 -0.74 4.52
C ASN A 111 -13.13 -0.47 3.39
N ARG A 112 -13.42 0.47 2.48
CA ARG A 112 -12.51 0.85 1.39
C ARG A 112 -12.08 2.29 1.51
N ILE A 113 -10.78 2.55 1.35
CA ILE A 113 -10.23 3.90 1.23
C ILE A 113 -10.68 4.47 -0.11
N VAL A 114 -11.47 5.53 -0.12
CA VAL A 114 -11.97 6.16 -1.36
C VAL A 114 -11.31 7.50 -1.66
N PHE A 115 -10.64 8.07 -0.66
CA PHE A 115 -10.02 9.38 -0.76
C PHE A 115 -8.80 9.49 0.16
N ASP A 116 -7.80 10.25 -0.27
CA ASP A 116 -6.56 10.55 0.44
C ASP A 116 -6.33 12.06 0.39
N SER A 117 -6.14 12.70 1.54
CA SER A 117 -5.67 14.10 1.64
C SER A 117 -4.20 14.13 1.98
N ILE A 118 -3.44 14.93 1.24
CA ILE A 118 -1.98 14.83 1.23
C ILE A 118 -1.40 16.19 1.62
N PHE A 119 -0.65 16.18 2.72
CA PHE A 119 -0.01 17.34 3.31
C PHE A 119 1.50 17.20 3.18
N GLN A 120 2.24 18.31 3.11
CA GLN A 120 3.69 18.32 2.98
C GLN A 120 4.32 19.33 3.94
N PHE A 121 5.49 19.02 4.51
CA PHE A 121 6.26 19.91 5.40
C PHE A 121 5.43 20.51 6.54
N GLY A 122 4.94 19.65 7.44
CA GLY A 122 4.11 20.06 8.56
C GLY A 122 4.60 19.56 9.91
N LEU A 123 3.82 19.85 10.95
CA LEU A 123 4.05 19.41 12.32
C LEU A 123 3.14 18.23 12.66
N LEU A 124 3.74 17.24 13.32
CA LEU A 124 3.07 16.09 13.91
C LEU A 124 2.07 16.55 14.98
N GLY A 125 0.96 15.82 15.10
CA GLY A 125 -0.11 16.07 16.08
C GLY A 125 -1.22 15.04 15.93
N GLU A 126 -2.41 15.35 16.44
CA GLU A 126 -3.64 14.57 16.14
C GLU A 126 -4.12 14.80 14.70
N VAL A 127 -3.90 16.02 14.20
CA VAL A 127 -4.17 16.43 12.83
C VAL A 127 -2.91 17.08 12.26
N PRO A 128 -2.68 17.00 10.93
CA PRO A 128 -1.56 17.68 10.31
C PRO A 128 -1.71 19.19 10.52
N ARG A 129 -0.60 19.87 10.80
CA ARG A 129 -0.53 21.33 10.98
C ARG A 129 0.60 21.90 10.13
N PRO A 130 0.48 23.12 9.59
CA PRO A 130 1.56 23.73 8.82
C PRO A 130 2.82 23.93 9.69
N SER A 131 4.00 23.67 9.12
CA SER A 131 5.26 24.07 9.75
C SER A 131 5.40 25.59 9.65
N PRO A 132 5.89 26.28 10.70
CA PRO A 132 6.18 27.71 10.63
C PRO A 132 7.27 28.04 9.60
N PHE A 133 8.09 27.07 9.19
CA PHE A 133 9.17 27.27 8.23
C PHE A 133 8.72 27.12 6.76
N ALA A 134 7.59 26.43 6.51
CA ALA A 134 7.09 26.18 5.16
C ALA A 134 5.54 26.22 5.06
N PRO A 135 4.85 27.24 5.60
CA PRO A 135 3.39 27.24 5.70
C PRO A 135 2.68 27.18 4.33
N ASN A 136 3.31 27.72 3.28
CA ASN A 136 2.76 27.77 1.93
C ASN A 136 2.86 26.44 1.17
N GLN A 137 3.55 25.44 1.71
CA GLN A 137 3.70 24.11 1.10
C GLN A 137 2.84 23.05 1.80
N PHE A 138 2.02 23.47 2.77
CA PHE A 138 1.33 22.55 3.67
C PHE A 138 0.33 21.62 2.97
N ILE A 139 -0.43 22.12 1.99
CA ILE A 139 -1.40 21.33 1.23
C ILE A 139 -0.75 20.93 -0.08
N ARG A 140 -0.53 19.63 -0.27
CA ARG A 140 0.09 19.07 -1.49
C ARG A 140 -0.96 18.64 -2.52
N GLY A 141 -2.07 18.06 -2.06
CA GLY A 141 -3.14 17.64 -2.94
C GLY A 141 -4.03 16.55 -2.35
N TYR A 142 -4.65 15.77 -3.23
CA TYR A 142 -5.48 14.64 -2.87
C TYR A 142 -5.38 13.51 -3.90
N ALA A 143 -5.86 12.34 -3.52
CA ALA A 143 -6.13 11.23 -4.43
C ALA A 143 -7.52 10.63 -4.20
N ALA A 144 -8.15 10.11 -5.25
CA ALA A 144 -9.39 9.34 -5.18
C ALA A 144 -9.21 7.95 -5.81
N PHE A 145 -9.92 6.95 -5.29
CA PHE A 145 -9.73 5.55 -5.65
C PHE A 145 -11.03 4.89 -6.10
N GLU A 146 -10.97 4.13 -7.20
CA GLU A 146 -12.02 3.21 -7.63
C GLU A 146 -11.48 1.77 -7.61
N TYR A 147 -12.38 0.81 -7.41
CA TYR A 147 -12.04 -0.59 -7.18
C TYR A 147 -12.88 -1.52 -8.05
N ASP A 148 -12.35 -2.69 -8.35
CA ASP A 148 -13.13 -3.80 -8.90
C ASP A 148 -13.91 -4.57 -7.82
N GLU A 149 -14.60 -5.63 -8.25
CA GLU A 149 -15.36 -6.53 -7.38
C GLU A 149 -14.48 -7.33 -6.41
N MET A 150 -13.21 -7.56 -6.77
CA MET A 150 -12.21 -8.23 -5.92
C MET A 150 -11.56 -7.29 -4.90
N GLY A 151 -11.86 -6.00 -4.96
CA GLY A 151 -11.29 -4.98 -4.06
C GLY A 151 -9.90 -4.51 -4.48
N ARG A 152 -9.50 -4.70 -5.74
CA ARG A 152 -8.25 -4.14 -6.30
C ARG A 152 -8.50 -2.75 -6.84
N ILE A 153 -7.52 -1.86 -6.73
CA ILE A 153 -7.61 -0.52 -7.30
C ILE A 153 -7.58 -0.62 -8.82
N THR A 154 -8.64 -0.14 -9.49
CA THR A 154 -8.71 -0.08 -10.96
C THR A 154 -8.45 1.31 -11.50
N LYS A 155 -8.55 2.33 -10.64
CA LYS A 155 -8.31 3.72 -11.03
C LYS A 155 -7.88 4.58 -9.85
N THR A 156 -6.92 5.47 -10.10
CA THR A 156 -6.61 6.60 -9.21
C THR A 156 -6.81 7.92 -9.95
N ILE A 157 -7.25 8.94 -9.21
CA ILE A 157 -7.25 10.33 -9.68
C ILE A 157 -6.49 11.14 -8.66
N ASP A 158 -5.34 11.66 -9.06
CA ASP A 158 -4.42 12.39 -8.22
C ASP A 158 -4.40 13.87 -8.64
N SER A 159 -4.45 14.77 -7.66
CA SER A 159 -4.29 16.20 -7.90
C SER A 159 -2.83 16.66 -7.76
N ILE A 160 -1.91 15.72 -7.48
CA ILE A 160 -0.53 16.03 -7.15
C ILE A 160 0.28 16.29 -8.42
N GLY A 161 0.79 17.52 -8.52
CA GLY A 161 1.83 17.90 -9.45
C GLY A 161 1.68 19.35 -9.87
N TRP A 162 2.55 20.23 -9.36
CA TRP A 162 2.64 21.64 -9.75
C TRP A 162 2.74 21.85 -11.27
N ILE A 163 3.19 20.83 -12.02
CA ILE A 163 3.41 20.88 -13.47
C ILE A 163 2.44 19.98 -14.26
N TYR A 164 2.07 18.81 -13.74
CA TYR A 164 1.25 17.83 -14.48
C TYR A 164 -0.26 18.00 -14.32
N GLY A 165 -0.69 18.85 -13.39
CA GLY A 165 -2.10 19.01 -13.06
C GLY A 165 -2.71 17.73 -12.51
N ARG A 166 -3.96 17.46 -12.89
CA ARG A 166 -4.66 16.23 -12.53
C ARG A 166 -4.13 15.05 -13.34
N LEU A 167 -3.72 13.99 -12.66
CA LEU A 167 -3.27 12.73 -13.25
C LEU A 167 -4.28 11.63 -12.94
N THR A 168 -4.73 10.90 -13.95
CA THR A 168 -5.58 9.72 -13.78
C THR A 168 -4.79 8.49 -14.19
N ARG A 169 -4.77 7.45 -13.35
CA ARG A 169 -4.15 6.16 -13.66
C ARG A 169 -5.21 5.08 -13.73
N TYR A 170 -5.12 4.19 -14.73
CA TYR A 170 -5.99 3.02 -14.86
C TYR A 170 -5.17 1.75 -14.76
N TYR A 171 -5.65 0.78 -13.98
CA TYR A 171 -4.93 -0.44 -13.63
C TYR A 171 -5.66 -1.65 -14.22
N THR A 172 -4.96 -2.43 -15.04
CA THR A 172 -5.53 -3.62 -15.68
C THR A 172 -4.88 -4.89 -15.15
N TYR A 173 -5.69 -5.80 -14.64
CA TYR A 173 -5.28 -7.10 -14.15
C TYR A 173 -5.63 -8.21 -15.15
N ASN A 174 -4.79 -9.23 -15.27
CA ASN A 174 -5.08 -10.42 -16.06
C ASN A 174 -5.93 -11.45 -15.27
N GLN A 175 -6.24 -12.59 -15.91
CA GLN A 175 -7.05 -13.65 -15.32
C GLN A 175 -6.34 -14.36 -14.16
N GLU A 176 -5.00 -14.37 -14.16
CA GLU A 176 -4.16 -14.88 -13.08
C GLU A 176 -4.11 -13.92 -11.87
N GLY A 177 -4.75 -12.76 -11.95
CA GLY A 177 -4.79 -11.79 -10.86
C GLY A 177 -3.58 -10.85 -10.78
N ASN A 178 -2.73 -10.82 -11.80
CA ASN A 178 -1.54 -9.97 -11.88
C ASN A 178 -1.82 -8.66 -12.62
N LEU A 179 -1.29 -7.54 -12.13
CA LEU A 179 -1.33 -6.23 -12.78
C LEU A 179 -0.45 -6.25 -14.04
N VAL A 180 -1.03 -6.12 -15.22
CA VAL A 180 -0.30 -6.23 -16.49
C VAL A 180 -0.14 -4.92 -17.23
N LYS A 181 -0.94 -3.91 -16.90
CA LYS A 181 -0.86 -2.59 -17.54
C LYS A 181 -1.30 -1.49 -16.59
N VAL A 182 -0.57 -0.37 -16.63
CA VAL A 182 -1.04 0.92 -16.11
C VAL A 182 -1.04 1.97 -17.21
N VAL A 183 -2.17 2.66 -17.35
CA VAL A 183 -2.34 3.76 -18.31
C VAL A 183 -2.37 5.08 -17.56
N TYR A 184 -1.60 6.05 -18.02
CA TYR A 184 -1.50 7.38 -17.44
C TYR A 184 -2.20 8.40 -18.35
N GLN A 185 -3.11 9.18 -17.79
CA GLN A 185 -3.80 10.26 -18.49
C GLN A 185 -3.64 11.57 -17.71
N SER A 186 -2.92 12.54 -18.29
CA SER A 186 -2.77 13.88 -17.73
C SER A 186 -3.81 14.83 -18.32
N ALA A 187 -4.36 15.71 -17.48
CA ALA A 187 -5.20 16.81 -17.97
C ALA A 187 -4.40 17.86 -18.78
N THR A 188 -3.09 17.96 -18.55
CA THR A 188 -2.21 18.94 -19.20
C THR A 188 -1.59 18.38 -20.48
N PHE A 189 -1.27 17.07 -20.50
CA PHE A 189 -0.63 16.40 -21.62
C PHE A 189 -1.58 15.33 -22.18
N PRO A 190 -2.14 15.54 -23.39
CA PRO A 190 -3.15 14.64 -23.95
C PRO A 190 -2.57 13.30 -24.45
N GLU A 191 -1.24 13.16 -24.49
CA GLU A 191 -0.60 11.90 -24.86
C GLU A 191 -0.78 10.88 -23.74
N GLU A 192 -1.35 9.73 -24.10
CA GLU A 192 -1.49 8.59 -23.21
C GLU A 192 -0.15 7.87 -23.10
N ASP A 193 0.40 7.79 -21.88
CA ASP A 193 1.54 6.92 -21.59
C ASP A 193 1.03 5.61 -20.97
N SER A 194 1.78 4.52 -21.12
CA SER A 194 1.45 3.28 -20.45
C SER A 194 2.67 2.46 -20.05
N LEU A 195 2.58 1.86 -18.87
CA LEU A 195 3.53 0.87 -18.39
C LEU A 195 2.95 -0.53 -18.61
N ILE A 196 3.66 -1.37 -19.35
CA ILE A 196 3.35 -2.80 -19.48
C ILE A 196 4.20 -3.57 -18.48
N ILE A 197 3.54 -4.36 -17.65
CA ILE A 197 4.18 -5.21 -16.64
C ILE A 197 4.06 -6.67 -17.10
N SER A 198 5.20 -7.34 -17.24
CA SER A 198 5.27 -8.72 -17.69
C SER A 198 6.46 -9.43 -17.03
N GLY A 199 6.67 -10.72 -17.32
CA GLY A 199 7.77 -11.48 -16.73
C GLY A 199 7.52 -11.95 -15.30
N TYR A 200 6.25 -12.04 -14.91
CA TYR A 200 5.83 -12.58 -13.62
C TYR A 200 6.43 -13.96 -13.37
N ASP A 201 6.89 -14.18 -12.14
CA ASP A 201 7.21 -15.52 -11.66
C ASP A 201 5.94 -16.30 -11.26
N ASN A 202 6.11 -17.46 -10.63
CA ASN A 202 5.01 -18.26 -10.08
C ASN A 202 5.04 -18.31 -8.54
N LYS A 203 5.63 -17.31 -7.90
CA LYS A 203 5.82 -17.23 -6.45
C LYS A 203 4.93 -16.17 -5.86
N VAL A 204 4.80 -16.15 -4.52
CA VAL A 204 3.89 -15.22 -3.84
C VAL A 204 4.49 -13.82 -3.91
N ASN A 205 3.69 -12.84 -4.34
CA ASN A 205 4.11 -11.45 -4.32
C ASN A 205 4.30 -10.95 -2.88
N MET A 206 5.42 -10.29 -2.58
CA MET A 206 5.69 -9.76 -1.24
C MET A 206 4.62 -8.77 -0.75
N HIS A 207 3.94 -8.04 -1.63
CA HIS A 207 2.86 -7.12 -1.26
C HIS A 207 1.66 -7.86 -0.67
N LEU A 208 1.49 -9.16 -0.95
CA LEU A 208 0.44 -9.98 -0.33
C LEU A 208 0.70 -10.27 1.16
N THR A 209 1.81 -9.82 1.74
CA THR A 209 2.05 -9.99 3.18
C THR A 209 1.14 -9.12 4.04
N HIS A 210 0.67 -7.97 3.53
CA HIS A 210 -0.24 -7.10 4.27
C HIS A 210 -1.06 -6.17 3.33
N PRO A 211 -2.36 -5.90 3.58
CA PRO A 211 -3.16 -5.02 2.72
C PRO A 211 -2.63 -3.58 2.63
N VAL A 212 -1.95 -3.10 3.67
CA VAL A 212 -1.29 -1.78 3.66
C VAL A 212 -0.25 -1.70 2.53
N TRP A 213 0.54 -2.75 2.29
CA TRP A 213 1.54 -2.75 1.22
C TRP A 213 0.89 -2.78 -0.16
N GLN A 214 -0.16 -3.60 -0.35
CA GLN A 214 -0.93 -3.59 -1.60
C GLN A 214 -1.53 -2.22 -1.89
N PHE A 215 -2.08 -1.57 -0.86
CA PHE A 215 -2.66 -0.25 -1.00
C PHE A 215 -1.59 0.76 -1.37
N LEU A 216 -0.53 0.95 -0.57
CA LEU A 216 0.46 2.00 -0.80
C LEU A 216 1.09 1.91 -2.19
N ASP A 217 1.43 0.70 -2.65
CA ASP A 217 2.13 0.49 -3.92
C ASP A 217 1.19 0.23 -5.10
N ARG A 218 -0.13 0.23 -4.84
CA ARG A 218 -1.17 -0.12 -5.83
C ARG A 218 -0.94 -1.49 -6.49
N MET A 219 -0.23 -2.38 -5.78
CA MET A 219 0.23 -3.67 -6.29
C MET A 219 -0.56 -4.81 -5.64
N TYR A 220 -1.55 -5.32 -6.37
CA TYR A 220 -2.43 -6.41 -5.94
C TYR A 220 -2.15 -7.75 -6.65
N SER A 221 -1.02 -7.83 -7.37
CA SER A 221 -0.63 -9.02 -8.13
C SER A 221 -0.43 -10.23 -7.23
N LEU A 222 -0.84 -11.41 -7.70
CA LEU A 222 -0.60 -12.67 -6.99
C LEU A 222 0.87 -13.10 -7.05
N ASN A 223 1.55 -12.76 -8.15
CA ASN A 223 2.93 -13.14 -8.41
C ASN A 223 3.90 -11.97 -8.40
N ASN A 224 5.20 -12.25 -8.21
CA ASN A 224 6.20 -11.19 -8.28
C ASN A 224 6.40 -10.80 -9.74
N PRO A 225 6.32 -9.51 -10.10
CA PRO A 225 6.58 -9.05 -11.46
C PRO A 225 8.08 -9.08 -11.81
N ILE A 226 8.93 -9.37 -10.81
CA ILE A 226 10.36 -9.60 -10.94
C ILE A 226 10.66 -10.94 -10.27
N LYS A 227 11.40 -11.82 -10.94
CA LYS A 227 11.83 -13.09 -10.36
C LYS A 227 12.80 -12.85 -9.21
N GLY A 228 12.43 -13.29 -8.01
CA GLY A 228 13.34 -13.39 -6.87
C GLY A 228 14.45 -14.42 -7.08
N GLU A 229 15.61 -14.17 -6.48
CA GLU A 229 16.81 -15.02 -6.54
C GLU A 229 16.65 -16.28 -5.69
N SER A 230 15.95 -16.14 -4.57
CA SER A 230 15.62 -17.22 -3.64
C SER A 230 14.30 -16.93 -2.93
N TYR A 231 13.69 -17.96 -2.34
CA TYR A 231 12.40 -17.86 -1.67
C TYR A 231 12.41 -18.67 -0.37
N ASN A 232 11.61 -18.27 0.61
CA ASN A 232 11.39 -19.08 1.80
C ASN A 232 10.43 -20.25 1.53
N LYS A 233 10.16 -21.07 2.55
CA LYS A 233 9.23 -22.22 2.46
C LYS A 233 7.78 -21.84 2.08
N HIS A 234 7.42 -20.57 2.20
CA HIS A 234 6.10 -20.02 1.87
C HIS A 234 6.05 -19.38 0.48
N GLY A 235 7.16 -19.42 -0.27
CA GLY A 235 7.23 -18.82 -1.60
C GLY A 235 7.37 -17.30 -1.62
N LEU A 236 7.72 -16.68 -0.48
CA LEU A 236 8.06 -15.25 -0.44
C LEU A 236 9.53 -15.03 -0.81
N PRO A 237 9.84 -13.98 -1.59
CA PRO A 237 11.19 -13.72 -2.09
C PRO A 237 12.14 -13.29 -0.98
N LEU A 238 13.30 -13.93 -0.86
CA LEU A 238 14.33 -13.57 0.14
C LEU A 238 15.34 -12.57 -0.43
N ALA A 239 15.44 -12.43 -1.75
CA ALA A 239 16.34 -11.50 -2.40
C ALA A 239 15.96 -11.20 -3.85
N PHE A 240 16.42 -10.05 -4.35
CA PHE A 240 16.34 -9.65 -5.77
C PHE A 240 17.65 -9.01 -6.22
N GLY A 241 17.99 -9.14 -7.50
CA GLY A 241 19.07 -8.39 -8.17
C GLY A 241 20.50 -8.79 -7.79
N ILE A 242 20.71 -9.89 -7.08
CA ILE A 242 22.06 -10.32 -6.67
C ILE A 242 22.87 -10.81 -7.88
N SER A 243 22.23 -11.45 -8.88
CA SER A 243 22.92 -12.09 -10.00
C SER A 243 23.12 -11.20 -11.24
N ALA A 244 22.32 -10.13 -11.38
CA ALA A 244 22.46 -9.16 -12.46
C ALA A 244 21.79 -7.82 -12.08
N PRO A 245 22.32 -6.67 -12.55
CA PRO A 245 21.66 -5.38 -12.35
C PRO A 245 20.28 -5.41 -13.03
N VAL A 246 19.21 -5.40 -12.23
CA VAL A 246 17.85 -5.42 -12.76
C VAL A 246 17.52 -4.01 -13.27
N LYS A 247 17.58 -3.81 -14.59
CA LYS A 247 17.17 -2.53 -15.23
C LYS A 247 15.66 -2.23 -15.09
N ASN A 248 14.90 -3.11 -14.45
CA ASN A 248 13.44 -3.07 -14.33
C ASN A 248 12.94 -2.57 -12.96
N GLY A 249 13.71 -1.74 -12.24
CA GLY A 249 13.29 -1.18 -10.95
C GLY A 249 11.90 -0.51 -10.96
N ARG A 250 11.47 0.04 -12.11
CA ARG A 250 10.13 0.62 -12.32
C ARG A 250 8.97 -0.39 -12.28
N VAL A 251 9.24 -1.69 -12.33
CA VAL A 251 8.19 -2.72 -12.42
C VAL A 251 7.53 -2.99 -11.06
N LEU A 252 8.16 -2.59 -9.96
CA LEU A 252 7.54 -2.61 -8.64
C LEU A 252 6.71 -1.36 -8.33
N ASP A 253 6.80 -0.33 -9.18
CA ASP A 253 6.08 0.93 -9.02
C ASP A 253 5.42 1.34 -10.35
N PRO A 254 4.15 0.96 -10.56
CA PRO A 254 3.41 1.40 -11.72
C PRO A 254 2.71 2.75 -11.48
N GLY A 255 3.11 3.54 -10.48
CA GLY A 255 2.28 4.62 -9.93
C GLY A 255 3.00 5.91 -9.51
N ALA A 256 4.28 6.12 -9.81
CA ALA A 256 5.08 7.27 -9.37
C ALA A 256 4.31 8.61 -9.26
N SER A 257 4.11 9.05 -8.00
CA SER A 257 4.23 10.42 -7.45
C SER A 257 3.72 10.53 -5.99
N LEU A 258 3.27 9.43 -5.38
CA LEU A 258 2.73 9.42 -4.00
C LEU A 258 3.33 8.38 -3.05
N ALA A 259 4.22 7.49 -3.49
CA ALA A 259 4.74 6.41 -2.66
C ALA A 259 6.23 6.16 -2.90
N ASP A 260 7.04 7.21 -2.75
CA ASP A 260 8.50 7.25 -3.00
C ASP A 260 9.36 6.31 -2.11
N PHE A 261 8.79 5.25 -1.51
CA PHE A 261 9.48 4.52 -0.44
C PHE A 261 9.40 2.99 -0.40
N ILE A 262 8.42 2.36 -1.04
CA ILE A 262 8.61 0.98 -1.55
C ILE A 262 8.94 1.04 -3.05
N GLU A 263 9.24 2.25 -3.54
CA GLU A 263 10.14 2.48 -4.66
C GLU A 263 11.54 1.99 -4.28
N LEU A 264 11.72 0.67 -4.27
CA LEU A 264 13.00 0.06 -4.58
C LEU A 264 13.34 0.62 -5.96
N GLY A 265 14.02 1.76 -6.04
CA GLY A 265 14.29 2.47 -7.29
C GLY A 265 15.07 1.59 -8.29
N THR A 266 16.12 2.11 -8.90
CA THR A 266 17.09 1.19 -9.50
C THR A 266 17.91 0.56 -8.38
N TYR A 267 17.34 -0.41 -7.67
CA TYR A 267 18.11 -1.18 -6.70
C TYR A 267 19.07 -2.10 -7.43
N SER A 268 20.32 -2.13 -6.96
CA SER A 268 21.28 -3.11 -7.46
C SER A 268 20.96 -4.48 -6.90
N PHE A 269 20.67 -4.56 -5.60
CA PHE A 269 20.22 -5.78 -4.92
C PHE A 269 19.48 -5.43 -3.63
N ILE A 270 18.61 -6.35 -3.18
CA ILE A 270 18.03 -6.32 -1.83
C ILE A 270 17.94 -7.72 -1.24
N ASN A 271 17.98 -7.81 0.09
CA ASN A 271 17.71 -8.99 0.89
C ASN A 271 16.52 -8.70 1.83
N ILE A 272 15.64 -9.68 2.00
CA ILE A 272 14.41 -9.53 2.76
C ILE A 272 14.36 -10.60 3.86
N ARG A 273 14.00 -10.17 5.06
CA ARG A 273 13.74 -11.07 6.19
C ARG A 273 12.27 -11.03 6.54
N TYR A 274 11.72 -12.19 6.88
CA TYR A 274 10.33 -12.34 7.29
C TYR A 274 10.23 -13.06 8.64
N SER A 275 9.10 -12.86 9.31
CA SER A 275 8.61 -13.70 10.41
C SER A 275 7.29 -14.33 9.97
N CYS A 276 7.24 -15.65 9.83
CA CYS A 276 6.05 -16.37 9.41
C CYS A 276 5.65 -17.34 10.53
N ASN A 277 4.45 -17.20 11.06
CA ASN A 277 3.89 -18.04 12.12
C ASN A 277 2.88 -19.06 11.56
#